data_AF-A0A2M7BK20-F1
#
_entry.id   AF-A0A2M7BK20-F1
#
_cell.length_a   1.000
_cell.length_b   1.000
_cell.length_c   1.000
_cell.angle_alpha   90.00
_cell.angle_beta   90.00
_cell.angle_gamma   90.00
#
_symmetry.space_group_name_H-M   'P 1'
#
loop_
_entity.id
_entity.type
_entity.pdbx_description
1 polymer ?
#
loop_
_entity_poly.entity_id
_entity_poly.type
_entity_poly.pdbx_seq_one_letter_code
_entity_poly.pdbx_strand_id
1 'polypeptide(L)'
;MVVGVILDDNGRPVCSEMWPGNTTDVKTLVPVIKRLRSRFAIGRICIVSDRGMISAETMTYLEEEKIAYILGARMRQSKEVKEEVLSRAGRYREVHPEGSSAKDPSPLKVKEVTLLGGHRYVVCLNEKQARKDAADRQAIIASLEEKLKTDPKSLVGNKGYRKYLKLDRETVAVNQEKIEEEARYDGKWVLKTNTTLTAEQVALKYKELWQVEQVFRDMKSVLDTRPIFHKLDETIRGHVFCSFLALFIRKELDRRLEKAGHCFEWADIKQDLKALQEITIEDRGKTLAIRSECLGTCGKIFQAVGVAIPPTIREVA
;
A
#
# COMPACT_ATOMS: atom_id res chain seq x y z
N MET A 1 2.78 -20.06 0.37
CA MET A 1 3.17 -19.44 -0.91
C MET A 1 3.12 -17.93 -0.76
N VAL A 2 4.11 -17.22 -1.30
CA VAL A 2 4.15 -15.75 -1.38
C VAL A 2 3.86 -15.34 -2.82
N VAL A 3 3.01 -14.34 -3.01
CA VAL A 3 2.71 -13.76 -4.33
C VAL A 3 3.16 -12.31 -4.33
N GLY A 4 3.95 -11.93 -5.33
CA GLY A 4 4.34 -10.55 -5.60
C GLY A 4 3.59 -10.01 -6.80
N VAL A 5 3.24 -8.73 -6.76
CA VAL A 5 2.68 -7.99 -7.90
C VAL A 5 3.59 -6.80 -8.15
N ILE A 6 4.04 -6.64 -9.39
CA ILE A 6 4.88 -5.52 -9.82
C ILE A 6 3.95 -4.49 -10.46
N LEU A 7 4.01 -3.25 -9.97
CA LEU A 7 3.26 -2.11 -10.52
C LEU A 7 4.21 -1.11 -11.20
N ASP A 8 3.72 -0.38 -12.19
CA ASP A 8 4.40 0.79 -12.73
C ASP A 8 4.19 2.04 -11.87
N ASP A 9 4.77 3.17 -12.29
CA ASP A 9 4.67 4.45 -11.57
C ASP A 9 3.26 5.05 -11.50
N ASN A 10 2.31 4.51 -12.27
CA ASN A 10 0.90 4.88 -12.26
C ASN A 10 0.02 3.82 -11.56
N GLY A 11 0.64 2.84 -10.88
CA GLY A 11 -0.08 1.75 -10.22
C GLY A 11 -0.63 0.66 -11.15
N ARG A 12 -0.18 0.61 -12.42
CA ARG A 12 -0.62 -0.41 -13.39
C ARG A 12 0.11 -1.72 -13.16
N PRO A 13 -0.59 -2.86 -13.09
CA PRO A 13 0.06 -4.16 -12.97
C PRO A 13 0.91 -4.49 -14.20
N VAL A 14 2.19 -4.82 -13.99
CA VAL A 14 3.15 -5.20 -15.03
C VAL A 14 3.27 -6.72 -15.09
N CYS A 15 3.54 -7.36 -13.94
CA CYS A 15 3.56 -8.81 -13.84
C CYS A 15 3.32 -9.28 -12.39
N SER A 16 3.07 -10.58 -12.24
CA SER A 16 3.05 -11.26 -10.94
C SER A 16 4.21 -12.26 -10.82
N GLU A 17 4.58 -12.53 -9.58
CA GLU A 17 5.62 -13.48 -9.19
C GLU A 17 5.13 -14.37 -8.07
N MET A 18 5.66 -15.60 -8.01
CA MET A 18 5.26 -16.59 -7.00
C MET A 18 6.49 -17.24 -6.40
N TRP A 19 6.52 -17.33 -5.07
CA TRP A 19 7.60 -17.98 -4.32
C TRP A 19 7.06 -18.97 -3.28
N PRO A 20 7.90 -19.93 -2.85
CA PRO A 20 7.62 -20.78 -1.70
C PRO A 20 7.27 -19.95 -0.45
N GLY A 21 6.39 -20.49 0.41
CA GLY A 21 5.84 -19.76 1.57
C GLY A 21 6.85 -19.36 2.64
N ASN A 22 8.05 -19.93 2.63
CA ASN A 22 9.15 -19.63 3.55
C ASN A 22 10.17 -18.63 2.97
N THR A 23 9.88 -18.04 1.82
CA THR A 23 10.78 -17.09 1.18
C THR A 23 10.65 -15.73 1.85
N THR A 24 11.76 -15.18 2.34
CA THR A 24 11.79 -13.81 2.88
C THR A 24 11.87 -12.79 1.75
N ASP A 25 11.17 -11.66 1.91
CA ASP A 25 11.09 -10.58 0.90
C ASP A 25 12.47 -10.04 0.47
N VAL A 26 13.46 -10.10 1.37
CA VAL A 26 14.85 -9.73 1.13
C VAL A 26 15.47 -10.52 -0.03
N LYS A 27 15.22 -11.83 -0.10
CA LYS A 27 15.88 -12.74 -1.06
C LYS A 27 15.22 -12.72 -2.45
N THR A 28 14.02 -12.16 -2.58
CA THR A 28 13.26 -12.15 -3.84
C THR A 28 13.55 -10.94 -4.71
N LEU A 29 13.99 -9.83 -4.11
CA LEU A 29 14.09 -8.54 -4.78
C LEU A 29 15.11 -8.51 -5.94
N VAL A 30 16.31 -9.05 -5.72
CA VAL A 30 17.39 -9.06 -6.72
C VAL A 30 17.02 -9.89 -7.96
N PRO A 31 16.54 -11.14 -7.84
CA PRO A 31 16.04 -11.91 -8.97
C PRO A 31 14.93 -11.20 -9.76
N VAL A 32 14.00 -10.53 -9.07
CA VAL A 32 12.92 -9.78 -9.72
C VAL A 32 13.48 -8.64 -10.56
N ILE A 33 14.40 -7.84 -10.01
CA ILE A 33 15.05 -6.75 -10.75
C ILE A 33 15.71 -7.27 -12.04
N LYS A 34 16.49 -8.35 -11.94
CA LYS A 34 17.18 -8.94 -13.10
C LYS A 34 16.19 -9.40 -14.16
N ARG A 35 15.09 -10.04 -13.75
CA ARG A 35 14.03 -10.47 -14.65
C ARG A 35 13.27 -9.30 -15.28
N LEU A 36 12.98 -8.24 -14.53
CA LEU A 36 12.32 -7.05 -15.09
C LEU A 36 13.17 -6.39 -16.18
N ARG A 37 14.49 -6.32 -15.97
CA ARG A 37 15.45 -5.85 -16.97
C ARG A 37 15.47 -6.74 -18.21
N SER A 38 15.59 -8.07 -18.05
CA SER A 38 15.74 -8.98 -19.18
C SER A 38 14.45 -9.22 -19.97
N ARG A 39 13.31 -9.36 -19.29
CA ARG A 39 12.02 -9.71 -19.90
C ARG A 39 11.30 -8.51 -20.50
N PHE A 40 11.37 -7.35 -19.83
CA PHE A 40 10.57 -6.17 -20.20
C PHE A 40 11.43 -4.98 -20.64
N ALA A 41 12.75 -5.14 -20.72
CA ALA A 41 13.70 -4.06 -21.04
C ALA A 41 13.54 -2.82 -20.13
N ILE A 42 13.15 -3.03 -18.87
CA ILE A 42 12.93 -1.92 -17.93
C ILE A 42 14.28 -1.36 -17.48
N GLY A 43 14.60 -0.15 -17.93
CA GLY A 43 15.89 0.50 -17.65
C GLY A 43 15.97 1.17 -16.27
N ARG A 44 14.86 1.65 -15.72
CA ARG A 44 14.81 2.36 -14.42
C ARG A 44 13.84 1.68 -13.48
N ILE A 45 14.33 1.35 -12.29
CA ILE A 45 13.56 0.70 -11.23
C ILE A 45 13.80 1.49 -9.96
N CYS A 46 12.71 1.80 -9.25
CA CYS A 46 12.75 2.38 -7.91
C CYS A 46 12.10 1.38 -6.95
N ILE A 47 12.82 0.98 -5.91
CA ILE A 47 12.31 0.04 -4.92
C ILE A 47 11.63 0.81 -3.81
N VAL A 48 10.36 0.52 -3.57
CA VAL A 48 9.60 1.06 -2.44
C VAL A 48 9.30 -0.08 -1.49
N SER A 49 9.70 0.04 -0.23
CA SER A 49 9.55 -1.05 0.73
C SER A 49 9.41 -0.57 2.18
N ASP A 50 8.62 -1.32 2.94
CA ASP A 50 8.37 -1.06 4.35
C ASP A 50 9.57 -1.32 5.26
N ARG A 51 9.42 -0.82 6.49
CA ARG A 51 10.45 -0.81 7.53
C ARG A 51 10.97 -2.20 7.86
N GLY A 52 12.22 -2.45 7.49
CA GLY A 52 12.95 -3.66 7.87
C GLY A 52 12.60 -4.89 7.03
N MET A 53 12.08 -4.67 5.82
CA MET A 53 11.97 -5.69 4.78
C MET A 53 13.26 -5.88 3.97
N ILE A 54 14.24 -4.98 4.10
CA ILE A 54 15.50 -5.01 3.34
C ILE A 54 16.67 -5.27 4.30
N SER A 55 17.50 -6.28 3.99
CA SER A 55 18.71 -6.58 4.77
C SER A 55 19.85 -5.63 4.42
N ALA A 56 20.89 -5.60 5.27
CA ALA A 56 22.11 -4.84 4.98
C ALA A 56 22.78 -5.28 3.67
N GLU A 57 22.81 -6.59 3.40
CA GLU A 57 23.36 -7.14 2.15
C GLU A 57 22.60 -6.64 0.91
N THR A 58 21.27 -6.64 0.96
CA THR A 58 20.45 -6.11 -0.13
C THR A 58 20.66 -4.61 -0.29
N MET A 59 20.81 -3.85 0.80
CA MET A 59 21.12 -2.41 0.71
C MET A 59 22.42 -2.16 -0.04
N THR A 60 23.49 -2.90 0.27
CA THR A 60 24.77 -2.77 -0.42
C THR A 60 24.61 -3.03 -1.92
N TYR A 61 23.90 -4.09 -2.30
CA TYR A 61 23.61 -4.40 -3.70
C TYR A 61 22.84 -3.27 -4.41
N LEU A 62 21.86 -2.64 -3.75
CA LEU A 62 21.10 -1.53 -4.35
C LEU A 62 21.98 -0.30 -4.61
N GLU A 63 22.91 0.00 -3.71
CA GLU A 63 23.83 1.12 -3.88
C GLU A 63 24.89 0.84 -4.96
N GLU A 64 25.48 -0.37 -4.96
CA GLU A 64 26.47 -0.80 -5.97
C GLU A 64 25.90 -0.78 -7.40
N GLU A 65 24.68 -1.29 -7.56
CA GLU A 65 23.97 -1.32 -8.85
C GLU A 65 23.29 0.02 -9.20
N LYS A 66 23.44 1.04 -8.34
CA LYS A 66 22.83 2.37 -8.48
C LYS A 66 21.31 2.30 -8.70
N ILE A 67 20.65 1.38 -8.01
CA ILE A 67 19.21 1.20 -8.06
C ILE A 67 18.56 2.19 -7.10
N ALA A 68 17.58 2.94 -7.60
CA ALA A 68 16.86 3.90 -6.80
C ALA A 68 16.00 3.19 -5.74
N TYR A 69 15.88 3.76 -4.55
CA TYR A 69 15.01 3.21 -3.51
C TYR A 69 14.35 4.29 -2.63
N ILE A 70 13.22 3.94 -2.04
CA ILE A 70 12.50 4.65 -0.98
C ILE A 70 12.13 3.63 0.09
N LEU A 71 12.79 3.69 1.23
CA LEU A 71 12.67 2.68 2.27
C LEU A 71 12.18 3.27 3.58
N GLY A 72 11.23 2.61 4.21
CA GLY A 72 10.83 2.95 5.56
C GLY A 72 11.98 2.76 6.55
N ALA A 73 12.32 3.79 7.32
CA ALA A 73 13.34 3.71 8.36
C ALA A 73 12.75 3.38 9.74
N ARG A 74 13.43 2.52 10.52
CA ARG A 74 13.04 2.15 11.89
C ARG A 74 13.45 3.22 12.89
N MET A 75 12.58 4.20 13.14
CA MET A 75 12.85 5.37 13.98
C MET A 75 13.34 5.05 15.40
N ARG A 76 12.84 3.96 16.01
CA ARG A 76 13.15 3.59 17.40
C ARG A 76 14.38 2.69 17.55
N GLN A 77 14.80 2.04 16.47
CA GLN A 77 15.91 1.06 16.49
C GLN A 77 17.16 1.62 15.82
N SER A 78 17.03 2.55 14.87
CA SER A 78 18.16 3.22 14.25
C SER A 78 18.62 4.40 15.10
N LYS A 79 19.83 4.29 15.67
CA LYS A 79 20.48 5.38 16.41
C LYS A 79 20.63 6.62 15.52
N GLU A 80 21.12 6.44 14.31
CA GLU A 80 21.26 7.52 13.31
C GLU A 80 19.93 8.26 13.08
N VAL A 81 18.81 7.53 12.92
CA VAL A 81 17.50 8.18 12.73
C VAL A 81 17.04 8.92 13.99
N LYS A 82 17.20 8.30 15.16
CA LYS A 82 16.77 8.87 16.44
C LYS A 82 17.57 10.12 16.82
N GLU A 83 18.90 10.03 16.70
CA GLU A 83 19.84 11.00 17.25
C GLU A 83 20.21 12.08 16.23
N GLU A 84 20.29 11.76 14.93
CA GLU A 84 20.74 12.70 13.91
C GLU A 84 19.62 13.19 13.00
N VAL A 85 18.68 12.33 12.59
CA VAL A 85 17.61 12.72 11.68
C VAL A 85 16.47 13.45 12.41
N LEU A 86 15.94 12.83 13.47
CA LEU A 86 14.80 13.36 14.21
C LEU A 86 15.17 14.49 15.18
N SER A 87 16.45 14.62 15.56
CA SER A 87 16.92 15.73 16.41
C SER A 87 17.24 17.00 15.62
N ARG A 88 17.46 16.90 14.30
CA ARG A 88 17.85 18.04 13.48
C ARG A 88 16.67 18.98 13.27
N ALA A 89 16.78 20.22 13.73
CA ALA A 89 15.79 21.25 13.47
C ALA A 89 15.69 21.54 11.96
N GLY A 90 14.51 21.94 11.51
CA GLY A 90 14.28 22.32 10.12
C GLY A 90 12.81 22.53 9.83
N ARG A 91 12.53 23.32 8.78
CA ARG A 91 11.16 23.67 8.39
C ARG A 91 10.51 22.51 7.66
N TYR A 92 9.30 22.17 8.07
CA TYR A 92 8.45 21.27 7.31
C TYR A 92 7.78 22.02 6.15
N ARG A 93 7.77 21.41 4.98
CA ARG A 93 6.96 21.82 3.83
C ARG A 93 5.64 21.07 3.86
N GLU A 94 4.55 21.79 3.64
CA GLU A 94 3.22 21.21 3.56
C GLU A 94 2.98 20.63 2.17
N VAL A 95 2.52 19.37 2.13
CA VAL A 95 2.20 18.63 0.90
C VAL A 95 0.69 18.54 0.74
N HIS A 96 0.02 18.12 1.81
CA HIS A 96 -1.43 18.13 1.91
C HIS A 96 -1.83 18.82 3.21
N PRO A 97 -2.62 19.91 3.14
CA PRO A 97 -3.18 20.52 4.33
C PRO A 97 -4.18 19.56 4.99
N GLU A 98 -4.56 19.86 6.22
CA GLU A 98 -5.63 19.13 6.89
C GLU A 98 -6.99 19.47 6.26
N GLY A 99 -7.58 18.49 5.60
CA GLY A 99 -8.91 18.60 5.00
C GLY A 99 -10.04 18.51 6.03
N SER A 100 -11.23 18.91 5.60
CA SER A 100 -12.46 18.88 6.42
C SER A 100 -13.33 17.66 6.14
N SER A 101 -13.11 16.98 5.01
CA SER A 101 -13.86 15.81 4.57
C SER A 101 -13.05 14.52 4.72
N ALA A 102 -13.74 13.40 4.92
CA ALA A 102 -13.12 12.07 4.91
C ALA A 102 -12.53 11.69 3.53
N LYS A 103 -12.97 12.37 2.46
CA LYS A 103 -12.44 12.16 1.10
C LYS A 103 -11.16 12.96 0.82
N ASP A 104 -10.82 13.91 1.68
CA ASP A 104 -9.61 14.71 1.50
C ASP A 104 -8.36 13.86 1.76
N PRO A 105 -7.25 14.09 1.04
CA PRO A 105 -5.99 13.43 1.31
C PRO A 105 -5.57 13.61 2.77
N SER A 106 -5.03 12.55 3.37
CA SER A 106 -4.53 12.63 4.75
C SER A 106 -3.44 13.71 4.88
N PRO A 107 -3.53 14.62 5.87
CA PRO A 107 -2.58 15.70 6.05
C PRO A 107 -1.14 15.18 6.06
N LEU A 108 -0.27 15.89 5.35
CA LEU A 108 1.10 15.49 5.15
C LEU A 108 2.01 16.70 5.08
N LYS A 109 3.01 16.71 5.97
CA LYS A 109 4.15 17.61 5.93
C LYS A 109 5.43 16.80 5.79
N VAL A 110 6.40 17.33 5.07
CA VAL A 110 7.70 16.67 4.85
C VAL A 110 8.85 17.60 5.18
N LYS A 111 9.94 17.03 5.66
CA LYS A 111 11.21 17.71 5.91
C LYS A 111 12.35 16.83 5.43
N GLU A 112 13.22 17.39 4.61
CA GLU A 112 14.42 16.69 4.16
C GLU A 112 15.56 16.85 5.17
N VAL A 113 16.32 15.78 5.37
CA VAL A 113 17.53 15.77 6.19
C VAL A 113 18.61 14.98 5.46
N THR A 114 19.73 15.63 5.18
CA THR A 114 20.93 14.98 4.60
C THR A 114 22.03 14.93 5.65
N LEU A 115 22.56 13.74 5.90
CA LEU A 115 23.60 13.49 6.89
C LEU A 115 25.00 13.58 6.26
N LEU A 116 26.00 13.77 7.13
CA LEU A 116 27.42 13.74 6.76
C LEU A 116 27.77 12.30 6.38
N GLY A 117 27.88 12.02 5.08
CA GLY A 117 27.93 10.65 4.54
C GLY A 117 27.02 10.44 3.32
N GLY A 118 26.24 11.47 2.94
CA GLY A 118 25.40 11.44 1.74
C GLY A 118 24.08 10.69 1.93
N HIS A 119 23.81 10.17 3.13
CA HIS A 119 22.52 9.56 3.44
C HIS A 119 21.42 10.63 3.47
N ARG A 120 20.46 10.47 2.56
CA ARG A 120 19.31 11.34 2.43
C ARG A 120 18.09 10.71 3.09
N TYR A 121 17.44 11.49 3.94
CA TYR A 121 16.25 11.11 4.69
C TYR A 121 15.11 12.11 4.46
N VAL A 122 13.89 11.60 4.40
CA VAL A 122 12.66 12.41 4.38
C VAL A 122 11.86 12.09 5.64
N VAL A 123 11.69 13.09 6.50
CA VAL A 123 10.84 13.01 7.68
C VAL A 123 9.46 13.49 7.32
N CYS A 124 8.50 12.60 7.38
CA CYS A 124 7.10 12.88 7.15
C CYS A 124 6.37 13.05 8.48
N LEU A 125 5.37 13.93 8.50
CA LEU A 125 4.52 14.23 9.64
C LEU A 125 3.07 14.30 9.20
N ASN A 126 2.21 13.56 9.89
CA ASN A 126 0.76 13.71 9.84
C ASN A 126 0.30 14.28 11.18
N GLU A 127 -0.12 15.55 11.19
CA GLU A 127 -0.47 16.27 12.41
C GLU A 127 -1.72 15.72 13.09
N LYS A 128 -2.70 15.24 12.31
CA LYS A 128 -3.90 14.58 12.83
C LYS A 128 -3.51 13.29 13.57
N GLN A 129 -2.63 12.49 12.97
CA GLN A 129 -2.12 11.28 13.62
C GLN A 129 -1.25 11.63 14.84
N ALA A 130 -0.47 12.70 14.79
CA ALA A 130 0.32 13.14 15.94
C ALA A 130 -0.54 13.49 17.15
N ARG A 131 -1.66 14.21 16.95
CA ARG A 131 -2.62 14.50 18.03
C ARG A 131 -3.26 13.22 18.59
N LYS A 132 -3.61 12.26 17.73
CA LYS A 132 -4.16 10.97 18.14
C LYS A 132 -3.14 10.17 18.95
N ASP A 133 -1.91 10.02 18.45
CA ASP A 133 -0.83 9.29 19.13
C ASP A 133 -0.53 9.91 20.51
N ALA A 134 -0.54 11.25 20.59
CA ALA A 134 -0.36 11.98 21.85
C ALA A 134 -1.51 11.71 22.85
N ALA A 135 -2.76 11.77 22.39
CA ALA A 135 -3.93 11.47 23.23
C ALA A 135 -3.94 10.01 23.70
N ASP A 136 -3.65 9.07 22.81
CA ASP A 136 -3.54 7.64 23.13
C ASP A 136 -2.43 7.41 24.16
N ARG A 137 -1.26 8.06 24.00
CA ARG A 137 -0.18 8.01 25.00
C ARG A 137 -0.62 8.59 26.34
N GLN A 138 -1.29 9.75 26.36
CA GLN A 138 -1.78 10.37 27.60
C GLN A 138 -2.79 9.46 28.32
N ALA A 139 -3.71 8.83 27.59
CA ALA A 139 -4.65 7.87 28.16
C ALA A 139 -3.95 6.65 28.78
N ILE A 140 -2.90 6.13 28.11
CA ILE A 140 -2.08 5.05 28.65
C ILE A 140 -1.37 5.49 29.94
N ILE A 141 -0.80 6.69 29.98
CA ILE A 141 -0.10 7.23 31.16
C ILE A 141 -1.07 7.44 32.33
N ALA A 142 -2.21 8.07 32.11
CA ALA A 142 -3.22 8.27 33.16
C ALA A 142 -3.71 6.93 33.73
N SER A 143 -3.94 5.94 32.87
CA SER A 143 -4.31 4.59 33.30
C SER A 143 -3.18 3.88 34.06
N LEU A 144 -1.92 4.13 33.68
CA LEU A 144 -0.74 3.60 34.35
C LEU A 144 -0.57 4.17 35.76
N GLU A 145 -0.71 5.48 35.92
CA GLU A 145 -0.61 6.18 37.21
C GLU A 145 -1.67 5.71 38.21
N GLU A 146 -2.92 5.50 37.77
CA GLU A 146 -3.98 4.97 38.62
C GLU A 146 -3.70 3.53 39.06
N LYS A 147 -3.20 2.69 38.16
CA LYS A 147 -2.87 1.30 38.52
C LYS A 147 -1.62 1.18 39.37
N LEU A 148 -0.66 2.11 39.24
CA LEU A 148 0.51 2.17 40.11
C LEU A 148 0.13 2.40 41.58
N LYS A 149 -1.00 3.06 41.85
CA LYS A 149 -1.53 3.25 43.22
C LYS A 149 -2.12 1.96 43.80
N THR A 150 -2.68 1.08 42.96
CA THR A 150 -3.49 -0.06 43.40
C THR A 150 -2.75 -1.39 43.30
N ASP A 151 -1.98 -1.64 42.23
CA ASP A 151 -1.24 -2.89 42.02
C ASP A 151 0.00 -2.71 41.11
N PRO A 152 1.16 -2.33 41.67
CA PRO A 152 2.39 -2.12 40.92
C PRO A 152 2.96 -3.38 40.24
N LYS A 153 2.69 -4.57 40.78
CA LYS A 153 3.37 -5.81 40.36
C LYS A 153 2.75 -6.41 39.09
N SER A 154 1.44 -6.27 38.86
CA SER A 154 0.80 -6.75 37.64
C SER A 154 1.14 -5.94 36.37
N LEU A 155 1.66 -4.73 36.53
CA LEU A 155 1.94 -3.81 35.42
C LEU A 155 3.20 -4.16 34.62
N VAL A 156 4.13 -4.90 35.22
CA VAL A 156 5.39 -5.30 34.58
C VAL A 156 5.17 -6.30 33.42
N GLY A 157 4.07 -7.06 33.47
CA GLY A 157 3.66 -8.01 32.43
C GLY A 157 2.90 -7.38 31.27
N ASN A 158 2.31 -6.20 31.45
CA ASN A 158 1.57 -5.52 30.39
C ASN A 158 2.54 -4.79 29.45
N LYS A 159 2.65 -5.29 28.22
CA LYS A 159 3.57 -4.77 27.19
C LYS A 159 3.38 -3.28 26.88
N GLY A 160 2.16 -2.75 27.02
CA GLY A 160 1.84 -1.33 26.81
C GLY A 160 2.35 -0.43 27.93
N TYR A 161 2.19 -0.86 29.19
CA TYR A 161 2.63 -0.11 30.36
C TYR A 161 4.13 -0.25 30.63
N ARG A 162 4.69 -1.45 30.47
CA ARG A 162 6.11 -1.76 30.71
C ARG A 162 7.06 -0.78 30.02
N LYS A 163 6.67 -0.26 28.85
CA LYS A 163 7.44 0.71 28.09
C LYS A 163 7.65 2.03 28.84
N TYR A 164 6.70 2.47 29.66
CA TYR A 164 6.74 3.73 30.41
C TYR A 164 7.09 3.52 31.88
N LEU A 165 7.58 2.35 32.27
CA LEU A 165 7.98 2.04 33.64
C LEU A 165 9.50 2.10 33.79
N LYS A 166 9.96 2.61 34.93
CA LYS A 166 11.32 2.50 35.44
C LYS A 166 11.27 1.62 36.69
N LEU A 167 12.04 0.54 36.69
CA LEU A 167 12.23 -0.33 37.85
C LEU A 167 13.51 0.13 38.56
N ASP A 168 13.40 0.53 39.81
CA ASP A 168 14.56 0.82 40.66
C ASP A 168 14.49 0.02 41.95
N ARG A 169 15.37 -0.99 42.06
CA ARG A 169 15.64 -1.97 43.13
C ARG A 169 14.43 -2.58 43.87
N GLU A 170 13.44 -1.81 44.30
CA GLU A 170 12.16 -2.24 44.89
C GLU A 170 10.94 -1.37 44.51
N THR A 171 11.12 -0.27 43.78
CA THR A 171 10.05 0.66 43.38
C THR A 171 9.80 0.64 41.88
N VAL A 172 8.52 0.74 41.49
CA VAL A 172 8.08 0.90 40.11
C VAL A 172 7.60 2.34 39.95
N ALA A 173 8.27 3.11 39.10
CA ALA A 173 7.93 4.51 38.84
C ALA A 173 7.67 4.76 37.35
N VAL A 174 6.98 5.85 37.04
CA VAL A 174 6.79 6.30 35.65
C VAL A 174 8.11 6.84 35.10
N ASN A 175 8.47 6.42 33.89
CA ASN A 175 9.66 6.86 33.19
C ASN A 175 9.36 8.10 32.33
N GLN A 176 9.57 9.28 32.92
CA GLN A 176 9.31 10.56 32.25
C GLN A 176 10.16 10.78 31.00
N GLU A 177 11.45 10.44 31.05
CA GLU A 177 12.35 10.52 29.89
C GLU A 177 11.83 9.71 28.71
N LYS A 178 11.24 8.54 28.98
CA LYS A 178 10.69 7.68 27.93
C LYS A 178 9.39 8.22 27.35
N ILE A 179 8.57 8.91 28.15
CA ILE A 179 7.36 9.59 27.68
C ILE A 179 7.76 10.71 26.71
N GLU A 180 8.73 11.53 27.08
CA GLU A 180 9.26 12.62 26.25
C GLU A 180 9.91 12.09 24.98
N GLU A 181 10.69 11.01 25.08
CA GLU A 181 11.25 10.34 23.91
C GLU A 181 10.15 9.87 22.96
N GLU A 182 9.09 9.26 23.47
CA GLU A 182 8.01 8.74 22.63
C GLU A 182 7.17 9.84 21.96
N ALA A 183 6.97 10.96 22.65
CA ALA A 183 6.31 12.14 22.09
C ALA A 183 7.01 12.66 20.83
N ARG A 184 8.34 12.46 20.71
CA ARG A 184 9.08 12.88 19.51
C ARG A 184 8.67 12.13 18.25
N TYR A 185 8.08 10.93 18.36
CA TYR A 185 7.71 10.08 17.22
C TYR A 185 6.26 10.26 16.76
N ASP A 186 5.43 11.00 17.49
CA ASP A 186 3.99 11.14 17.22
C ASP A 186 3.71 11.62 15.80
N GLY A 187 2.89 10.85 15.07
CA GLY A 187 2.50 11.13 13.69
C GLY A 187 3.64 11.16 12.69
N LYS A 188 4.86 10.77 13.08
CA LYS A 188 6.05 10.82 12.21
C LYS A 188 6.40 9.49 11.59
N TRP A 189 6.93 9.54 10.37
CA TRP A 189 7.70 8.46 9.80
C TRP A 189 8.90 9.00 9.05
N VAL A 190 9.93 8.19 8.92
CA VAL A 190 11.18 8.55 8.24
C VAL A 190 11.40 7.60 7.09
N LEU A 191 11.77 8.14 5.94
CA LEU A 191 12.11 7.42 4.72
C LEU A 191 13.59 7.65 4.42
N LYS A 192 14.31 6.58 4.08
CA LYS A 192 15.68 6.65 3.51
C LYS A 192 15.58 6.52 2.00
N THR A 193 16.30 7.34 1.25
CA THR A 193 16.24 7.29 -0.22
C THR A 193 17.54 7.76 -0.85
N ASN A 194 17.92 7.17 -1.99
CA ASN A 194 19.00 7.64 -2.87
C ASN A 194 18.44 8.24 -4.19
N THR A 195 17.13 8.48 -4.26
CA THR A 195 16.48 9.02 -5.47
C THR A 195 16.78 10.51 -5.66
N THR A 196 16.55 11.02 -6.88
CA THR A 196 16.57 12.46 -7.20
C THR A 196 15.20 13.13 -7.06
N LEU A 197 14.16 12.38 -6.66
CA LEU A 197 12.81 12.90 -6.46
C LEU A 197 12.78 13.92 -5.32
N THR A 198 11.85 14.88 -5.35
CA THR A 198 11.69 15.82 -4.23
C THR A 198 11.17 15.12 -2.97
N ALA A 199 11.34 15.73 -1.79
CA ALA A 199 10.87 15.15 -0.53
C ALA A 199 9.36 14.84 -0.55
N GLU A 200 8.56 15.68 -1.21
CA GLU A 200 7.12 15.50 -1.37
C GLU A 200 6.83 14.29 -2.25
N GLN A 201 7.50 14.18 -3.41
CA GLN A 201 7.34 13.05 -4.31
C GLN A 201 7.75 11.74 -3.62
N VAL A 202 8.85 11.72 -2.87
CA VAL A 202 9.29 10.54 -2.11
C VAL A 202 8.21 10.11 -1.11
N ALA A 203 7.63 11.05 -0.37
CA ALA A 203 6.58 10.75 0.60
C ALA A 203 5.29 10.25 -0.06
N LEU A 204 4.90 10.83 -1.20
CA LEU A 204 3.74 10.40 -1.97
C LEU A 204 3.94 9.01 -2.57
N LYS A 205 5.08 8.77 -3.23
CA LYS A 205 5.44 7.45 -3.79
C LYS A 205 5.55 6.36 -2.73
N TYR A 206 6.04 6.68 -1.54
CA TYR A 206 5.98 5.73 -0.42
C TYR A 206 4.54 5.46 0.02
N LYS A 207 3.70 6.50 0.11
CA LYS A 207 2.28 6.30 0.43
C LYS A 207 1.63 5.39 -0.60
N GLU A 208 1.98 5.47 -1.89
CA GLU A 208 1.50 4.57 -2.96
C GLU A 208 1.74 3.08 -2.71
N LEU A 209 2.55 2.68 -1.72
CA LEU A 209 2.64 1.28 -1.27
C LEU A 209 1.28 0.71 -0.83
N TRP A 210 0.39 1.55 -0.26
CA TRP A 210 -1.00 1.17 0.02
C TRP A 210 -1.79 0.73 -1.22
N GLN A 211 -1.40 1.15 -2.43
CA GLN A 211 -2.06 0.73 -3.67
C GLN A 211 -1.78 -0.75 -3.90
N VAL A 212 -0.57 -1.23 -3.58
CA VAL A 212 -0.23 -2.65 -3.64
C VAL A 212 -1.06 -3.43 -2.62
N GLU A 213 -1.19 -2.93 -1.39
CA GLU A 213 -2.06 -3.56 -0.38
C GLU A 213 -3.52 -3.58 -0.80
N GLN A 214 -4.03 -2.48 -1.36
CA GLN A 214 -5.39 -2.38 -1.86
C GLN A 214 -5.59 -3.32 -3.05
N VAL A 215 -4.62 -3.43 -3.96
CA VAL A 215 -4.62 -4.41 -5.05
C VAL A 215 -4.71 -5.84 -4.48
N PHE A 216 -3.92 -6.18 -3.46
CA PHE A 216 -4.02 -7.48 -2.81
C PHE A 216 -5.34 -7.69 -2.08
N ARG A 217 -5.91 -6.64 -1.47
CA ARG A 217 -7.21 -6.67 -0.82
C ARG A 217 -8.31 -6.93 -1.85
N ASP A 218 -8.30 -6.18 -2.94
CA ASP A 218 -9.22 -6.29 -4.07
C ASP A 218 -9.12 -7.66 -4.73
N MET A 219 -7.91 -8.18 -4.95
CA MET A 219 -7.75 -9.55 -5.40
C MET A 219 -8.44 -10.53 -4.45
N LYS A 220 -8.32 -10.35 -3.12
CA LYS A 220 -8.94 -11.25 -2.14
C LYS A 220 -10.47 -11.13 -2.08
N SER A 221 -11.01 -9.91 -2.02
CA SER A 221 -12.44 -9.67 -1.76
C SER A 221 -13.27 -9.51 -3.03
N VAL A 222 -12.73 -8.85 -4.05
CA VAL A 222 -13.47 -8.44 -5.25
C VAL A 222 -13.39 -9.50 -6.34
N LEU A 223 -12.24 -10.17 -6.43
CA LEU A 223 -11.99 -11.27 -7.36
C LEU A 223 -12.19 -12.65 -6.72
N ASP A 224 -12.75 -12.70 -5.49
CA ASP A 224 -13.05 -13.92 -4.72
C ASP A 224 -11.90 -14.93 -4.71
N THR A 225 -10.67 -14.44 -4.60
CA THR A 225 -9.50 -15.33 -4.67
C THR A 225 -9.28 -16.12 -3.39
N ARG A 226 -10.23 -16.21 -2.44
CA ARG A 226 -10.12 -17.11 -1.26
C ARG A 226 -11.46 -17.58 -0.69
N PRO A 227 -11.53 -18.81 -0.13
CA PRO A 227 -10.42 -19.77 0.00
C PRO A 227 -10.23 -20.62 -1.26
N ILE A 228 -8.98 -20.69 -1.73
CA ILE A 228 -8.55 -21.55 -2.83
C ILE A 228 -8.07 -22.87 -2.21
N PHE A 229 -8.88 -23.92 -2.26
CA PHE A 229 -8.48 -25.26 -1.79
C PHE A 229 -7.71 -26.05 -2.88
N HIS A 230 -6.88 -25.38 -3.68
CA HIS A 230 -6.03 -26.04 -4.66
C HIS A 230 -4.91 -26.82 -3.95
N LYS A 231 -4.71 -28.06 -4.38
CA LYS A 231 -3.72 -28.98 -3.79
C LYS A 231 -2.47 -29.16 -4.66
N LEU A 232 -2.53 -28.73 -5.92
CA LEU A 232 -1.44 -28.87 -6.90
C LEU A 232 -0.88 -27.50 -7.28
N ASP A 233 0.44 -27.39 -7.34
CA ASP A 233 1.15 -26.14 -7.70
C ASP A 233 0.66 -25.54 -9.02
N GLU A 234 0.36 -26.37 -10.02
CA GLU A 234 -0.14 -25.92 -11.33
C GLU A 234 -1.50 -25.23 -11.22
N THR A 235 -2.43 -25.82 -10.47
CA THR A 235 -3.75 -25.22 -10.23
C THR A 235 -3.63 -23.91 -9.45
N ILE A 236 -2.71 -23.84 -8.50
CA ILE A 236 -2.41 -22.61 -7.77
C ILE A 236 -1.86 -21.54 -8.72
N ARG A 237 -0.93 -21.89 -9.61
CA ARG A 237 -0.38 -20.97 -10.62
C ARG A 237 -1.46 -20.46 -11.57
N GLY A 238 -2.31 -21.34 -12.09
CA GLY A 238 -3.43 -20.97 -12.96
C GLY A 238 -4.39 -19.98 -12.29
N HIS A 239 -4.74 -20.23 -11.03
CA HIS A 239 -5.61 -19.33 -10.28
C HIS A 239 -4.97 -17.95 -10.06
N VAL A 240 -3.71 -17.90 -9.64
CA VAL A 240 -2.97 -16.63 -9.46
C VAL A 240 -2.87 -15.87 -10.78
N PHE A 241 -2.66 -16.57 -11.90
CA PHE A 241 -2.65 -15.96 -13.23
C PHE A 241 -4.00 -15.34 -13.59
N CYS A 242 -5.12 -16.08 -13.45
CA CYS A 242 -6.45 -15.54 -13.71
C CYS A 242 -6.79 -14.34 -12.81
N SER A 243 -6.37 -14.41 -11.55
CA SER A 243 -6.55 -13.32 -10.57
C SER A 243 -5.78 -12.06 -11.00
N PHE A 244 -4.52 -12.23 -11.44
CA PHE A 244 -3.70 -11.13 -11.94
C PHE A 244 -4.27 -10.53 -13.23
N LEU A 245 -4.75 -11.37 -14.15
CA LEU A 245 -5.38 -10.93 -15.39
C LEU A 245 -6.66 -10.14 -15.12
N ALA A 246 -7.52 -10.62 -14.22
CA ALA A 246 -8.74 -9.91 -13.83
C ALA A 246 -8.42 -8.56 -13.17
N LEU A 247 -7.39 -8.49 -12.33
CA LEU A 247 -6.88 -7.23 -11.78
C LEU A 247 -6.42 -6.28 -12.89
N PHE A 248 -5.64 -6.78 -13.85
CA PHE A 248 -5.14 -5.99 -14.97
C PHE A 248 -6.29 -5.39 -15.80
N ILE A 249 -7.28 -6.22 -16.17
CA ILE A 249 -8.46 -5.79 -16.94
C ILE A 249 -9.26 -4.74 -16.14
N ARG A 250 -9.47 -4.97 -14.85
CA ARG A 250 -10.18 -4.01 -13.99
C ARG A 250 -9.45 -2.67 -13.95
N LYS A 251 -8.14 -2.66 -13.70
CA LYS A 251 -7.35 -1.43 -13.66
C LYS A 251 -7.37 -0.67 -14.99
N GLU A 252 -7.37 -1.39 -16.11
CA GLU A 252 -7.52 -0.77 -17.42
C GLU A 252 -8.92 -0.18 -17.65
N LEU A 253 -9.98 -0.85 -17.17
CA LEU A 253 -11.34 -0.31 -17.21
C LEU A 253 -11.47 0.97 -16.37
N ASP A 254 -11.01 0.93 -15.11
CA ASP A 254 -11.02 2.08 -14.20
C ASP A 254 -10.33 3.28 -14.87
N ARG A 255 -9.14 3.06 -15.45
CA ARG A 255 -8.38 4.09 -16.16
C ARG A 255 -9.14 4.71 -17.35
N ARG A 256 -9.84 3.87 -18.13
CA ARG A 256 -10.63 4.36 -19.27
C ARG A 256 -11.84 5.15 -18.83
N LEU A 257 -12.52 4.71 -17.76
CA LEU A 257 -13.63 5.41 -17.14
C LEU A 257 -13.18 6.77 -16.59
N GLU A 258 -12.08 6.82 -15.83
CA GLU A 258 -11.50 8.06 -15.32
C GLU A 258 -11.17 9.04 -16.45
N LYS A 259 -10.55 8.56 -17.53
CA LYS A 259 -10.26 9.38 -18.72
C LYS A 259 -11.53 9.93 -19.39
N ALA A 260 -12.64 9.20 -19.31
CA ALA A 260 -13.95 9.62 -19.79
C ALA A 260 -14.73 10.49 -18.77
N GLY A 261 -14.15 10.77 -17.60
CA GLY A 261 -14.79 11.56 -16.54
C GLY A 261 -15.82 10.78 -15.72
N HIS A 262 -15.71 9.45 -15.69
CA HIS A 262 -16.62 8.58 -14.96
C HIS A 262 -15.93 7.91 -13.76
N CYS A 263 -16.63 7.87 -12.63
CA CYS A 263 -16.24 7.15 -11.44
C CYS A 263 -17.47 6.39 -10.94
N PHE A 264 -17.47 5.07 -11.06
CA PHE A 264 -18.59 4.21 -10.67
C PHE A 264 -18.14 3.23 -9.59
N GLU A 265 -19.07 2.79 -8.75
CA GLU A 265 -18.80 1.72 -7.81
C GLU A 265 -18.65 0.39 -8.55
N TRP A 266 -17.67 -0.41 -8.14
CA TRP A 266 -17.38 -1.68 -8.83
C TRP A 266 -18.55 -2.68 -8.76
N ALA A 267 -19.34 -2.63 -7.69
CA ALA A 267 -20.53 -3.46 -7.54
C ALA A 267 -21.56 -3.16 -8.64
N ASP A 268 -21.79 -1.88 -8.94
CA ASP A 268 -22.73 -1.44 -9.98
C ASP A 268 -22.23 -1.85 -11.37
N ILE A 269 -20.94 -1.65 -11.66
CA ILE A 269 -20.31 -2.11 -12.90
C ILE A 269 -20.56 -3.62 -13.11
N LYS A 270 -20.30 -4.44 -12.09
CA LYS A 270 -20.51 -5.90 -12.18
C LYS A 270 -21.98 -6.26 -12.35
N GLN A 271 -22.86 -5.61 -11.60
CA GLN A 271 -24.30 -5.88 -11.65
C GLN A 271 -24.86 -5.58 -13.03
N ASP A 272 -24.58 -4.39 -13.56
CA ASP A 272 -25.12 -3.92 -14.82
C ASP A 272 -24.58 -4.74 -16.00
N LEU A 273 -23.26 -5.00 -16.03
CA LEU A 273 -22.66 -5.83 -17.08
C LEU A 273 -23.15 -7.28 -17.03
N LYS A 274 -23.50 -7.81 -15.85
CA LYS A 274 -24.08 -9.15 -15.71
C LYS A 274 -25.55 -9.22 -16.12
N ALA A 275 -26.29 -8.13 -15.94
CA ALA A 275 -27.68 -7.99 -16.41
C ALA A 275 -27.76 -7.88 -17.94
N LEU A 276 -26.65 -7.47 -18.57
CA LEU A 276 -26.53 -7.48 -20.01
C LEU A 276 -26.38 -8.91 -20.55
N GLN A 277 -27.39 -9.41 -21.24
CA GLN A 277 -27.44 -10.76 -21.80
C GLN A 277 -27.88 -10.71 -23.27
N GLU A 278 -27.42 -11.69 -24.04
CA GLU A 278 -27.88 -11.94 -25.41
C GLU A 278 -28.50 -13.35 -25.43
N ILE A 279 -29.71 -13.46 -25.97
CA ILE A 279 -30.45 -14.71 -26.14
C ILE A 279 -30.62 -14.93 -27.63
N THR A 280 -30.34 -16.15 -28.09
CA THR A 280 -30.58 -16.55 -29.47
C THR A 280 -31.90 -17.30 -29.57
N ILE A 281 -32.75 -16.90 -30.51
CA ILE A 281 -34.04 -17.51 -30.80
C ILE A 281 -34.04 -17.97 -32.25
N GLU A 282 -34.51 -19.19 -32.49
CA GLU A 282 -34.80 -19.68 -33.83
C GLU A 282 -36.29 -19.49 -34.14
N ASP A 283 -36.60 -18.77 -35.21
CA ASP A 283 -37.96 -18.61 -35.71
C ASP A 283 -37.98 -18.76 -37.24
N ARG A 284 -38.81 -19.68 -37.73
CA ARG A 284 -39.04 -19.91 -39.18
C ARG A 284 -37.76 -20.07 -40.01
N GLY A 285 -36.77 -20.80 -39.49
CA GLY A 285 -35.49 -21.05 -40.17
C GLY A 285 -34.50 -19.88 -40.13
N LYS A 286 -34.80 -18.82 -39.37
CA LYS A 286 -33.88 -17.72 -39.07
C LYS A 286 -33.43 -17.77 -37.62
N THR A 287 -32.18 -17.39 -37.39
CA THR A 287 -31.59 -17.28 -36.06
C THR A 287 -31.48 -15.81 -35.69
N LEU A 288 -32.18 -15.38 -34.65
CA LEU A 288 -32.18 -14.00 -34.16
C LEU A 288 -31.47 -13.92 -32.81
N ALA A 289 -30.54 -12.98 -32.66
CA ALA A 289 -29.96 -12.61 -31.38
C ALA A 289 -30.69 -11.39 -30.82
N ILE A 290 -31.22 -11.53 -29.61
CA ILE A 290 -31.93 -10.48 -28.88
C ILE A 290 -31.14 -10.16 -27.61
N ARG A 291 -30.81 -8.90 -27.43
CA ARG A 291 -30.05 -8.40 -26.29
C ARG A 291 -30.96 -7.71 -25.28
N SER A 292 -30.66 -7.83 -23.99
CA SER A 292 -31.31 -7.02 -22.96
C SER A 292 -30.93 -5.53 -23.07
N GLU A 293 -31.71 -4.67 -22.40
CA GLU A 293 -31.46 -3.23 -22.35
C GLU A 293 -30.14 -2.90 -21.62
N CYS A 294 -29.47 -1.83 -22.06
CA CYS A 294 -28.27 -1.33 -21.38
C CYS A 294 -28.69 -0.49 -20.18
N LEU A 295 -28.76 -1.10 -18.99
CA LEU A 295 -29.10 -0.40 -17.76
C LEU A 295 -27.87 0.17 -17.06
N GLY A 296 -28.10 1.23 -16.27
CA GLY A 296 -27.12 1.82 -15.36
C GLY A 296 -25.83 2.27 -16.05
N THR A 297 -24.72 1.71 -15.59
CA THR A 297 -23.35 2.04 -16.00
C THR A 297 -22.97 1.48 -17.37
N CYS A 298 -23.71 0.51 -17.91
CA CYS A 298 -23.33 -0.22 -19.13
C CYS A 298 -23.00 0.69 -20.31
N GLY A 299 -23.90 1.61 -20.67
CA GLY A 299 -23.69 2.47 -21.84
C GLY A 299 -22.40 3.29 -21.76
N LYS A 300 -22.09 3.80 -20.57
CA LYS A 300 -20.86 4.56 -20.31
C LYS A 300 -19.62 3.68 -20.33
N ILE A 301 -19.71 2.45 -19.85
CA ILE A 301 -18.62 1.47 -19.94
C ILE A 301 -18.29 1.18 -21.41
N PHE A 302 -19.28 0.80 -22.23
CA PHE A 302 -19.09 0.52 -23.66
C PHE A 302 -18.46 1.71 -24.39
N GLN A 303 -18.95 2.92 -24.11
CA GLN A 303 -18.38 4.16 -24.65
C GLN A 303 -16.90 4.34 -24.23
N ALA A 304 -16.59 4.18 -22.94
CA ALA A 304 -15.24 4.36 -22.42
C ALA A 304 -14.25 3.32 -22.95
N VAL A 305 -14.70 2.08 -23.18
CA VAL A 305 -13.85 1.04 -23.76
C VAL A 305 -13.76 1.10 -25.29
N GLY A 306 -14.61 1.91 -25.95
CA GLY A 306 -14.64 2.05 -27.40
C GLY A 306 -15.28 0.86 -28.12
N VAL A 307 -16.22 0.16 -27.45
CA VAL A 307 -16.94 -0.98 -28.02
C VAL A 307 -18.33 -0.52 -28.42
N ALA A 308 -18.70 -0.77 -29.68
CA ALA A 308 -20.06 -0.50 -30.16
C ALA A 308 -21.04 -1.49 -29.53
N ILE A 309 -22.17 -0.98 -29.03
CA ILE A 309 -23.25 -1.82 -28.54
C ILE A 309 -23.99 -2.38 -29.77
N PRO A 310 -24.13 -3.71 -29.92
CA PRO A 310 -24.88 -4.28 -31.03
C PRO A 310 -26.36 -3.87 -30.93
N PRO A 311 -27.09 -3.83 -32.06
CA PRO A 311 -28.53 -3.58 -32.05
C PRO A 311 -29.25 -4.53 -31.11
N THR A 312 -30.35 -4.07 -30.51
CA THR A 312 -31.16 -4.88 -29.58
C THR A 312 -31.64 -6.19 -30.21
N ILE A 313 -31.92 -6.18 -31.51
CA ILE A 313 -32.29 -7.36 -32.29
C ILE A 313 -31.41 -7.39 -33.53
N ARG A 314 -30.77 -8.54 -33.80
CA ARG A 314 -29.98 -8.77 -35.01
C ARG A 314 -30.18 -10.20 -35.52
N GLU A 315 -30.21 -10.36 -36.84
CA GLU A 315 -30.15 -11.70 -37.45
C GLU A 315 -28.70 -12.22 -37.36
N VAL A 316 -28.54 -13.45 -36.88
CA VAL A 316 -27.25 -14.14 -36.77
C VAL A 316 -27.10 -14.99 -38.02
N ALA A 317 -25.97 -14.84 -38.71
CA ALA A 317 -25.63 -15.60 -39.90
C ALA A 317 -25.27 -17.05 -39.57
#